data_AF-A0A5R2MY12-F1
#
_entry.id   AF-A0A5R2MY12-F1
#
_cell.length_a   1.000
_cell.length_b   1.000
_cell.length_c   1.000
_cell.angle_alpha   90.00
_cell.angle_beta   90.00
_cell.angle_gamma   90.00
#
_symmetry.space_group_name_H-M   'P 1'
#
loop_
_entity.id
_entity.type
_entity.pdbx_description
1 polymer ?
#
loop_
_entity_poly.entity_id
_entity_poly.type
_entity_poly.pdbx_seq_one_letter_code
_entity_poly.pdbx_strand_id
1 'polypeptide(L)' 'MPHWLQLMLESLPSLLWAALIFTVPLTLLSFVLALTVGLGAALGRLFGPKPLVALVRFYVWIFRGTPLLVQLFLI' A
#
# COMPACT_ATOMS: atom_id res chain seq x y z
N MET A 1 0.63 -37.55 13.01
CA MET A 1 0.48 -36.47 12.02
C MET A 1 1.83 -36.23 11.35
N PRO A 2 1.88 -35.86 10.07
CA PRO A 2 3.15 -35.60 9.41
C PRO A 2 3.85 -34.38 10.02
N HIS A 3 5.19 -34.39 10.07
CA HIS A 3 6.00 -33.40 10.77
C HIS A 3 5.80 -31.96 10.24
N TRP A 4 5.64 -31.78 8.92
CA TRP A 4 5.37 -30.48 8.33
C TRP A 4 4.05 -29.86 8.81
N LEU A 5 3.03 -30.69 9.06
CA LEU A 5 1.73 -30.22 9.55
C LEU A 5 1.84 -29.74 11.01
N GLN A 6 2.63 -30.44 11.83
CA GLN A 6 2.90 -30.02 13.21
C GLN A 6 3.62 -28.67 13.23
N LEU A 7 4.66 -28.49 12.41
CA LEU A 7 5.37 -27.23 12.28
C LEU A 7 4.46 -26.07 11.87
N MET A 8 3.55 -26.31 10.91
CA MET A 8 2.57 -25.30 10.49
C MET A 8 1.61 -24.92 11.62
N LEU A 9 1.12 -25.90 12.38
CA LEU A 9 0.20 -25.67 13.51
C LEU A 9 0.89 -24.95 14.67
N GLU A 10 2.15 -25.25 14.94
CA GLU A 10 2.94 -24.59 16.00
C GLU A 10 3.32 -23.16 15.62
N SER A 11 3.58 -22.90 14.33
CA SER A 11 3.96 -21.56 13.83
C SER A 11 2.74 -20.66 13.56
N LEU A 12 1.57 -21.23 13.33
CA LEU A 12 0.35 -20.49 12.97
C LEU A 12 -0.02 -19.41 14.00
N PRO A 13 -0.07 -19.68 15.32
CA PRO A 13 -0.44 -18.68 16.32
C PRO A 13 0.47 -17.45 16.32
N SER A 14 1.79 -17.65 16.20
CA SER A 14 2.75 -16.53 16.20
C SER A 14 2.67 -15.71 14.92
N LEU A 15 2.50 -16.36 13.76
CA LEU A 15 2.28 -15.67 12.49
C LEU A 15 0.95 -14.91 12.47
N LEU A 16 -0.13 -15.49 12.99
CA LEU A 16 -1.43 -14.83 13.10
C LEU A 16 -1.35 -13.62 14.04
N TRP A 17 -0.69 -13.75 15.18
CA TRP A 17 -0.48 -12.64 16.09
C TRP A 17 0.29 -11.50 15.43
N ALA A 18 1.40 -11.80 14.76
CA ALA A 18 2.17 -10.80 14.02
C ALA A 18 1.36 -10.15 12.88
N ALA A 19 0.57 -10.94 12.16
CA ALA A 19 -0.31 -10.43 11.11
C ALA A 19 -1.36 -9.46 11.68
N LEU A 20 -2.01 -9.81 12.79
CA LEU A 20 -3.05 -9.00 13.42
C LEU A 20 -2.51 -7.71 14.05
N ILE A 21 -1.31 -7.74 14.64
CA ILE A 21 -0.74 -6.58 15.33
C ILE A 21 0.00 -5.64 14.38
N PHE A 22 0.63 -6.17 13.32
CA PHE A 22 1.46 -5.36 12.42
C PHE A 22 0.89 -5.25 11.01
N THR A 23 0.69 -6.38 10.33
CA THR A 23 0.36 -6.37 8.90
C THR A 23 -1.03 -5.79 8.63
N VAL A 24 -2.04 -6.22 9.39
CA VAL A 24 -3.43 -5.78 9.23
C VAL A 24 -3.58 -4.29 9.52
N PRO A 25 -3.10 -3.75 10.67
CA PRO A 25 -3.20 -2.32 10.95
C PRO A 25 -2.44 -1.48 9.95
N LEU A 26 -1.22 -1.88 9.58
CA LEU A 26 -0.41 -1.17 8.61
C LEU A 26 -1.10 -1.13 7.24
N THR A 27 -1.61 -2.28 6.77
CA THR A 27 -2.30 -2.36 5.48
C THR A 27 -3.56 -1.50 5.48
N LEU A 28 -4.38 -1.56 6.53
CA LEU A 28 -5.61 -0.76 6.61
C LEU A 28 -5.31 0.73 6.61
N LEU A 29 -4.33 1.17 7.41
CA LEU A 29 -3.94 2.57 7.48
C LEU A 29 -3.38 3.06 6.13
N SER A 30 -2.42 2.32 5.56
CA SER A 30 -1.85 2.66 4.25
C SER A 30 -2.89 2.67 3.14
N PHE A 31 -3.85 1.75 3.17
CA PHE A 31 -4.92 1.68 2.18
C PHE A 31 -5.87 2.87 2.27
N VAL A 32 -6.30 3.25 3.48
CA VAL A 32 -7.15 4.44 3.69
C VAL A 32 -6.45 5.71 3.21
N LEU A 33 -5.16 5.87 3.53
CA LEU A 33 -4.36 7.00 3.07
C LEU A 33 -4.21 7.01 1.55
N ALA A 34 -3.83 5.89 0.95
CA ALA A 34 -3.67 5.75 -0.50
C ALA A 34 -4.98 6.01 -1.25
N LEU A 35 -6.11 5.52 -0.73
CA LEU A 35 -7.43 5.78 -1.29
C LEU A 35 -7.80 7.26 -1.22
N THR A 36 -7.52 7.92 -0.10
CA THR A 36 -7.81 9.34 0.08
C THR A 36 -7.04 10.18 -0.93
N VAL A 37 -5.74 9.92 -1.07
CA VAL A 37 -4.87 10.59 -2.05
C VAL A 37 -5.30 10.26 -3.48
N GLY A 38 -5.58 8.99 -3.78
CA GLY A 38 -6.02 8.53 -5.10
C GLY A 38 -7.36 9.16 -5.52
N LEU A 39 -8.32 9.24 -4.61
CA LEU A 39 -9.60 9.90 -4.84
C LEU A 39 -9.42 11.40 -5.06
N GLY A 40 -8.64 12.07 -4.20
CA GLY A 40 -8.32 13.49 -4.37
C GLY A 40 -7.64 13.79 -5.72
N ALA A 41 -6.68 12.95 -6.12
CA ALA A 41 -6.03 13.03 -7.42
C ALA A 41 -7.01 12.81 -8.58
N ALA A 42 -7.92 11.85 -8.48
CA ALA A 42 -8.94 11.60 -9.49
C ALA A 42 -9.88 12.81 -9.66
N LEU A 43 -10.38 13.35 -8.55
CA LEU A 43 -11.24 14.54 -8.54
C LEU A 43 -10.51 15.77 -9.10
N GLY A 44 -9.27 16.00 -8.67
CA GLY A 44 -8.43 17.09 -9.19
C GLY A 44 -8.16 16.98 -10.68
N ARG A 45 -8.05 15.76 -11.23
CA ARG A 45 -7.93 15.53 -12.68
C ARG A 45 -9.23 15.74 -13.44
N LEU A 46 -10.37 15.47 -12.82
CA LEU A 46 -11.68 15.57 -13.47
C LEU A 46 -12.20 17.00 -13.50
N PHE A 47 -12.02 17.75 -12.40
CA PHE A 47 -12.62 19.08 -12.22
C PHE A 47 -11.61 20.22 -12.09
N GLY A 48 -10.31 19.93 -11.97
CA GLY A 48 -9.28 20.94 -11.71
C GLY A 48 -8.82 21.74 -12.94
N PRO A 49 -8.23 22.93 -12.73
CA PRO A 49 -7.65 23.73 -13.80
C PRO A 49 -6.40 23.07 -14.39
N LYS A 50 -6.02 23.43 -15.63
CA LYS A 50 -4.89 22.81 -16.36
C LYS A 50 -3.60 22.64 -15.55
N PRO A 51 -3.14 23.62 -14.73
CA PRO A 51 -1.93 23.46 -13.93
C PRO A 51 -2.05 22.37 -12.86
N LEU A 52 -3.19 22.29 -12.17
CA LEU A 52 -3.44 21.25 -11.16
C LEU A 52 -3.46 19.87 -11.81
N VAL A 53 -4.14 19.74 -12.96
CA VAL A 53 -4.20 18.48 -13.71
C VAL A 53 -2.79 18.02 -14.12
N ALA A 54 -1.93 18.94 -14.56
CA ALA A 54 -0.54 18.63 -14.92
C ALA A 54 0.26 18.14 -13.71
N LEU A 55 0.16 18.82 -12.57
CA LEU A 55 0.81 18.42 -11.32
C LEU A 55 0.36 17.03 -10.86
N VAL A 56 -0.95 16.76 -10.88
CA VAL A 56 -1.49 15.45 -10.47
C VAL A 56 -1.07 14.35 -11.46
N ARG A 57 -1.03 14.63 -12.77
CA ARG A 57 -0.51 13.68 -13.76
C ARG A 57 0.96 13.35 -13.51
N PHE A 58 1.77 14.35 -13.19
CA PHE A 58 3.18 14.16 -12.86
C PHE A 58 3.37 13.30 -11.62
N TYR A 59 2.63 13.59 -10.53
CA TYR A 59 2.58 12.76 -9.33
C TYR A 59 2.23 11.30 -9.68
N VAL A 60 1.11 11.05 -10.36
CA VAL A 60 0.67 9.70 -10.71
C VAL A 60 1.70 8.98 -11.59
N TRP A 61 2.36 9.70 -12.50
CA TRP A 61 3.38 9.15 -13.38
C TRP A 61 4.61 8.66 -12.60
N ILE A 62 5.11 9.43 -11.63
CA ILE A 62 6.25 9.01 -10.78
C ILE A 62 5.90 7.74 -10.02
N PHE A 63 4.80 7.74 -9.26
CA PHE A 63 4.47 6.64 -8.36
C PHE A 63 4.08 5.36 -9.09
N ARG A 64 3.47 5.46 -10.28
CA ARG A 64 3.13 4.29 -11.11
C ARG A 64 4.27 3.85 -12.05
N GLY A 65 5.21 4.74 -12.34
CA GLY A 65 6.32 4.49 -13.26
C GLY A 65 7.60 4.01 -12.58
N THR A 66 7.70 4.13 -11.25
CA THR A 66 8.88 3.70 -10.47
C THR A 66 8.60 2.42 -9.68
N PRO A 67 9.55 1.46 -9.59
CA PRO A 67 9.37 0.25 -8.80
C PRO A 67 9.19 0.55 -7.31
N LEU A 68 8.26 -0.13 -6.63
CA LEU A 68 8.01 0.07 -5.19
C LEU A 68 9.28 -0.18 -4.35
N LEU A 69 10.08 -1.17 -4.72
CA LEU A 69 11.34 -1.46 -4.04
C LEU A 69 12.27 -0.24 -4.09
N VAL A 70 12.41 0.42 -5.25
CA VAL A 70 13.20 1.65 -5.38
C VAL A 70 12.65 2.74 -4.47
N GLN A 71 11.33 2.91 -4.40
CA GLN A 71 10.71 3.92 -3.54
C GLN A 71 10.99 3.68 -2.05
N LEU A 72 10.98 2.42 -1.60
CA LEU A 72 11.20 2.08 -0.19
C LEU A 72 12.66 2.18 0.24
N PHE A 73 13.60 2.00 -0.68
CA PHE A 73 15.03 1.92 -0.37
C PHE A 73 15.83 3.18 -0.74
N LEU A 74 15.36 4.01 -1.68
CA LEU A 74 16.11 5.17 -2.20
C LEU A 74 15.47 6.53 -1.92
N ILE A 75 14.21 6.58 -1.45
CA ILE A 75 13.46 7.80 -1.11
C ILE A 75 13.27 7.84 0.40
#